data_AF-A0A959KSH8-F1
#
_entry.id   AF-A0A959KSH8-F1
#
_cell.length_a   1.000
_cell.length_b   1.000
_cell.length_c   1.000
_cell.angle_alpha   90.00
_cell.angle_beta   90.00
_cell.angle_gamma   90.00
#
_symmetry.space_group_name_H-M   'P 1'
#
loop_
_entity.id
_entity.type
_entity.pdbx_description
1 polymer ?
#
loop_
_entity_poly.entity_id
_entity_poly.type
_entity_poly.pdbx_seq_one_letter_code
_entity_poly.pdbx_strand_id
1 'polypeptide(L)'
;MKQLRLLSVTFDQPIAPREIGAFRGAVIEKVGLQHDHYHNHNNEPGATSKFHYRYPLVQYKLRRQRPSLLFLDQGVEEAQHFFTQSDWNLTYAGKDYRASIADLRARTYEVGVIDEERHYRLRRWLPLNQDNYRRFQQLDGLVEQVAFLERILAG
;
A
#
# COMPACT_ATOMS: atom_id res chain seq x y z
N MET A 1 2.32 -23.61 -4.13
CA MET A 1 3.02 -22.33 -4.36
C MET A 1 2.23 -21.49 -5.36
N LYS A 2 1.99 -20.19 -5.10
CA LYS A 2 1.25 -19.27 -5.99
C LYS A 2 2.22 -18.31 -6.66
N GLN A 3 2.07 -18.07 -7.95
CA GLN A 3 2.80 -17.00 -8.64
C GLN A 3 2.13 -15.65 -8.37
N LEU A 4 2.89 -14.70 -7.83
CA LEU A 4 2.47 -13.34 -7.53
C LEU A 4 3.18 -12.37 -8.46
N ARG A 5 2.43 -11.71 -9.33
CA ARG A 5 2.94 -10.62 -10.17
C ARG A 5 3.02 -9.33 -9.36
N LEU A 6 4.10 -8.58 -9.54
CA LEU A 6 4.34 -7.29 -8.93
C LEU A 6 4.79 -6.30 -9.99
N LEU A 7 4.11 -5.15 -10.07
CA LEU A 7 4.57 -3.99 -10.81
C LEU A 7 4.87 -2.87 -9.81
N SER A 8 6.10 -2.37 -9.82
CA SER A 8 6.50 -1.23 -9.02
C SER A 8 6.89 -0.07 -9.91
N VAL A 9 6.35 1.11 -9.62
CA VAL A 9 6.59 2.36 -10.33
C VAL A 9 7.07 3.37 -9.30
N THR A 10 8.32 3.83 -9.43
CA THR A 10 8.91 4.85 -8.56
C THR A 10 9.04 6.14 -9.33
N PHE A 11 8.49 7.23 -8.79
CA PHE A 11 8.59 8.56 -9.41
C PHE A 11 9.91 9.23 -9.05
N ASP A 12 10.36 10.19 -9.85
CA ASP A 12 11.65 10.83 -9.68
C ASP A 12 11.71 11.90 -8.60
N GLN A 13 10.62 12.63 -8.41
CA GLN A 13 10.55 13.70 -7.44
C GLN A 13 10.45 13.14 -6.01
N PRO A 14 11.42 13.45 -5.11
CA PRO A 14 11.32 13.07 -3.71
C PRO A 14 10.24 13.88 -2.99
N ILE A 15 9.62 13.26 -1.98
CA ILE A 15 8.63 13.87 -1.09
C ILE A 15 8.96 13.56 0.37
N ALA A 16 8.54 14.44 1.28
CA ALA A 16 8.64 14.17 2.71
C ALA A 16 7.70 13.02 3.11
N PRO A 17 8.02 12.21 4.15
CA PRO A 17 7.15 11.09 4.55
C PRO A 17 5.70 11.46 4.85
N ARG A 18 5.46 12.66 5.40
CA ARG A 18 4.12 13.18 5.70
C ARG A 18 3.29 13.49 4.45
N GLU A 19 3.93 13.64 3.29
CA GLU A 19 3.26 14.01 2.02
C GLU A 19 2.72 12.79 1.27
N ILE A 20 3.02 11.56 1.72
CA ILE A 20 2.55 10.34 1.03
C ILE A 20 1.01 10.26 0.93
N GLY A 21 0.30 10.78 1.92
CA GLY A 21 -1.16 10.87 1.90
C GLY A 21 -1.67 11.87 0.85
N ALA A 22 -0.98 13.01 0.69
CA ALA A 22 -1.30 14.00 -0.32
C ALA A 22 -0.99 13.48 -1.74
N PHE A 23 0.15 12.80 -1.90
CA PHE A 23 0.49 12.10 -3.14
C PHE A 23 -0.59 11.06 -3.50
N ARG A 24 -1.02 10.25 -2.53
CA ARG A 24 -2.15 9.31 -2.72
C ARG A 24 -3.41 10.03 -3.20
N GLY A 25 -3.77 11.14 -2.55
CA GLY A 25 -4.93 11.96 -2.96
C GLY A 25 -4.84 12.42 -4.41
N ALA A 26 -3.69 12.96 -4.83
CA ALA A 26 -3.48 13.44 -6.20
C ALA A 26 -3.55 12.31 -7.24
N VAL A 27 -3.02 11.12 -6.94
CA VAL A 27 -3.14 9.96 -7.83
C VAL A 27 -4.61 9.51 -7.94
N ILE A 28 -5.34 9.47 -6.83
CA ILE A 28 -6.78 9.13 -6.84
C ILE A 28 -7.58 10.13 -7.67
N GLU A 29 -7.33 11.43 -7.50
CA GLU A 29 -7.98 12.49 -8.27
C GLU A 29 -7.67 12.36 -9.76
N LYS A 30 -6.41 12.09 -10.11
CA LYS A 30 -5.97 11.91 -11.50
C LYS A 30 -6.62 10.68 -12.16
N VAL A 31 -6.74 9.57 -11.43
CA VAL A 31 -7.31 8.32 -11.96
C VAL A 31 -8.84 8.34 -11.98
N GLY A 32 -9.46 8.94 -10.96
CA GLY A 32 -10.90 9.00 -10.78
C GLY A 32 -11.44 8.00 -9.75
N LEU A 33 -12.54 8.39 -9.09
CA LEU A 33 -13.16 7.64 -7.98
C LEU A 33 -13.88 6.35 -8.40
N GLN A 34 -14.05 6.11 -9.70
CA GLN A 34 -14.60 4.86 -10.21
C GLN A 34 -13.63 3.67 -10.05
N HIS A 35 -12.33 3.92 -9.83
CA HIS A 35 -11.31 2.88 -9.70
C HIS A 35 -10.99 2.59 -8.23
N ASP A 36 -11.86 1.82 -7.56
CA ASP A 36 -11.84 1.56 -6.12
C ASP A 36 -10.53 0.97 -5.59
N HIS A 37 -9.73 0.31 -6.43
CA HIS A 37 -8.41 -0.18 -6.04
C HIS A 37 -7.44 0.93 -5.60
N TYR A 38 -7.57 2.16 -6.12
CA TYR A 38 -6.69 3.29 -5.78
C TYR A 38 -7.04 3.94 -4.43
N HIS A 39 -8.31 3.91 -4.01
CA HIS A 39 -8.78 4.60 -2.80
C HIS A 39 -9.45 3.70 -1.74
N ASN A 40 -9.79 2.46 -2.05
CA ASN A 40 -10.46 1.46 -1.18
C ASN A 40 -11.74 1.96 -0.49
N HIS A 41 -12.48 2.89 -1.12
CA HIS A 41 -13.84 3.25 -0.68
C HIS A 41 -14.86 2.60 -1.59
N ASN A 42 -15.97 2.17 -1.00
CA ASN A 42 -17.13 1.73 -1.76
C ASN A 42 -17.96 2.96 -2.12
N ASN A 43 -18.06 3.25 -3.42
CA ASN A 43 -18.79 4.38 -3.96
C ASN A 43 -20.20 4.00 -4.47
N GLU A 44 -20.63 2.74 -4.27
CA GLU A 44 -21.95 2.28 -4.69
C GLU A 44 -23.06 2.95 -3.85
N PRO A 45 -24.10 3.51 -4.50
CA PRO A 45 -25.27 4.03 -3.80
C PRO A 45 -25.96 2.93 -2.99
N GLY A 46 -26.22 3.20 -1.71
CA GLY A 46 -26.87 2.23 -0.81
C GLY A 46 -25.96 1.12 -0.28
N ALA A 47 -24.65 1.20 -0.50
CA ALA A 47 -23.70 0.26 0.09
C ALA A 47 -23.80 0.21 1.62
N THR A 48 -23.77 -1.00 2.19
CA THR A 48 -23.81 -1.24 3.64
C THR A 48 -22.52 -0.84 4.36
N SER A 49 -21.41 -0.67 3.62
CA SER A 49 -20.12 -0.23 4.14
C SER A 49 -19.53 0.82 3.22
N LYS A 50 -18.97 1.88 3.80
CA LYS A 50 -18.26 2.95 3.09
C LYS A 50 -16.88 2.52 2.56
N PHE A 51 -16.33 1.42 3.07
CA PHE A 51 -14.96 0.98 2.78
C PHE A 51 -14.91 -0.47 2.33
N HIS A 52 -13.96 -0.77 1.44
CA HIS A 52 -13.62 -2.15 1.10
C HIS A 52 -12.65 -2.73 2.13
N TYR A 53 -13.12 -3.73 2.90
CA TYR A 53 -12.30 -4.47 3.85
C TYR A 53 -11.58 -5.63 3.16
N ARG A 54 -10.51 -5.30 2.42
CA ARG A 54 -9.68 -6.26 1.69
C ARG A 54 -8.21 -5.85 1.71
N TYR A 55 -7.32 -6.76 1.36
CA TYR A 55 -5.90 -6.43 1.21
C TYR A 55 -5.71 -5.48 0.00
N PRO A 56 -5.09 -4.29 0.17
CA PRO A 56 -4.91 -3.34 -0.93
C PRO A 56 -3.96 -3.90 -2.00
N LEU A 57 -4.50 -4.13 -3.21
CA LEU A 57 -3.72 -4.57 -4.37
C LEU A 57 -2.98 -3.42 -5.06
N VAL A 58 -3.37 -2.17 -4.80
CA VAL A 58 -2.60 -0.97 -5.15
C VAL A 58 -2.15 -0.29 -3.87
N GLN A 59 -0.84 -0.11 -3.73
CA GLN A 59 -0.22 0.40 -2.52
C GLN A 59 0.68 1.59 -2.80
N TYR A 60 0.62 2.57 -1.91
CA TYR A 60 1.46 3.76 -1.92
C TYR A 60 2.62 3.54 -0.97
N LYS A 61 3.85 3.65 -1.47
CA LYS A 61 5.08 3.41 -0.72
C LYS A 61 6.06 4.57 -0.90
N LEU A 62 7.05 4.62 -0.01
CA LEU A 62 8.21 5.49 -0.16
C LEU A 62 9.46 4.64 -0.32
N ARG A 63 10.16 4.80 -1.44
CA ARG A 63 11.44 4.15 -1.73
C ARG A 63 12.53 5.21 -1.80
N ARG A 64 13.37 5.29 -0.77
CA ARG A 64 14.43 6.33 -0.65
C ARG A 64 13.87 7.76 -0.86
N GLN A 65 12.80 8.08 -0.13
CA GLN A 65 12.05 9.35 -0.19
C GLN A 65 11.32 9.62 -1.51
N ARG A 66 11.33 8.70 -2.48
CA ARG A 66 10.54 8.82 -3.70
C ARG A 66 9.20 8.12 -3.55
N PRO A 67 8.07 8.74 -3.92
CA PRO A 67 6.79 8.08 -3.92
C PRO A 67 6.79 6.95 -4.94
N SER A 68 6.11 5.86 -4.62
CA SER A 68 6.02 4.69 -5.48
C SER A 68 4.65 4.06 -5.40
N LEU A 69 4.15 3.62 -6.55
CA LEU A 69 2.99 2.74 -6.66
C LEU A 69 3.49 1.30 -6.74
N LEU A 70 2.87 0.43 -5.95
CA LEU A 70 3.08 -1.01 -5.99
C LEU A 70 1.75 -1.67 -6.29
N PHE A 71 1.69 -2.37 -7.41
CA PHE A 71 0.55 -3.13 -7.87
C PHE A 71 0.82 -4.62 -7.68
N LEU A 72 -0.14 -5.33 -7.09
CA LEU A 72 -0.04 -6.75 -6.76
C LEU A 72 -1.07 -7.56 -7.52
N ASP A 73 -0.62 -8.60 -8.21
CA ASP A 73 -1.44 -9.59 -8.93
C ASP A 73 -2.50 -8.93 -9.84
N GLN A 74 -3.79 -9.13 -9.57
CA GLN A 74 -4.90 -8.49 -10.29
C GLN A 74 -4.89 -6.95 -10.22
N GLY A 75 -4.18 -6.37 -9.26
CA GLY A 75 -3.95 -4.94 -9.20
C GLY A 75 -2.99 -4.45 -10.29
N VAL A 76 -2.22 -5.31 -10.95
CA VAL A 76 -1.30 -4.89 -12.03
C VAL A 76 -2.09 -4.31 -13.19
N GLU A 77 -3.27 -4.86 -13.48
CA GLU A 77 -4.19 -4.40 -14.50
C GLU A 77 -4.69 -2.97 -14.23
N GLU A 78 -4.78 -2.57 -12.96
CA GLU A 78 -5.19 -1.21 -12.56
C GLU A 78 -4.18 -0.14 -12.99
N ALA A 79 -2.92 -0.50 -13.21
CA ALA A 79 -1.86 0.45 -13.57
C ALA A 79 -2.18 1.22 -14.86
N GLN A 80 -2.92 0.61 -15.78
CA GLN A 80 -3.33 1.25 -17.03
C GLN A 80 -4.09 2.56 -16.77
N HIS A 81 -4.94 2.61 -15.74
CA HIS A 81 -5.80 3.77 -15.46
C HIS A 81 -5.00 5.02 -15.10
N PHE A 82 -3.80 4.87 -14.54
CA PHE A 82 -2.88 5.98 -14.35
C PHE A 82 -2.08 6.30 -15.62
N PHE A 83 -1.56 5.27 -16.28
CA PHE A 83 -0.63 5.46 -17.40
C PHE A 83 -1.28 5.93 -18.70
N THR A 84 -2.59 5.71 -18.88
CA THR A 84 -3.34 6.20 -20.06
C THR A 84 -3.89 7.61 -19.88
N GLN A 85 -3.61 8.28 -18.75
CA GLN A 85 -4.02 9.66 -18.54
C GLN A 85 -3.33 10.59 -19.55
N SER A 86 -4.07 11.58 -20.06
CA SER A 86 -3.59 12.52 -21.09
C SER A 86 -2.39 13.36 -20.65
N ASP A 87 -2.27 13.61 -19.34
CA ASP A 87 -1.14 14.25 -18.70
C ASP A 87 -0.88 13.62 -17.34
N TRP A 88 0.36 13.72 -16.86
CA TRP A 88 0.76 13.21 -15.55
C TRP A 88 1.11 14.35 -14.58
N ASN A 89 0.44 15.50 -14.70
CA ASN A 89 0.57 16.57 -13.72
C ASN A 89 -0.25 16.22 -12.49
N LEU A 90 0.39 16.24 -11.32
CA LEU A 90 -0.18 15.94 -10.02
C LEU A 90 -0.03 17.16 -9.12
N THR A 91 -1.12 17.60 -8.50
CA THR A 91 -1.10 18.68 -7.52
C THR A 91 -1.20 18.09 -6.12
N TYR A 92 -0.16 18.23 -5.31
CA TYR A 92 -0.18 17.79 -3.91
C TYR A 92 0.70 18.66 -3.03
N ALA A 93 0.32 18.80 -1.76
CA ALA A 93 1.01 19.66 -0.80
C ALA A 93 1.20 21.12 -1.28
N GLY A 94 0.21 21.64 -2.04
CA GLY A 94 0.20 23.02 -2.56
C GLY A 94 1.19 23.26 -3.72
N LYS A 95 1.66 22.20 -4.39
CA LYS A 95 2.63 22.28 -5.48
C LYS A 95 2.18 21.39 -6.64
N ASP A 96 2.48 21.85 -7.85
CA ASP A 96 2.28 21.09 -9.07
C ASP A 96 3.55 20.34 -9.43
N TYR A 97 3.39 19.05 -9.72
CA TYR A 97 4.47 18.15 -10.09
C TYR A 97 4.11 17.45 -11.37
N ARG A 98 4.95 17.61 -12.39
CA ARG A 98 4.88 16.73 -13.57
C ARG A 98 5.52 15.40 -13.19
N ALA A 99 4.71 14.37 -12.99
CA ALA A 99 5.21 13.07 -12.61
C ALA A 99 6.06 12.47 -13.73
N SER A 100 7.22 11.96 -13.36
CA SER A 100 8.15 11.26 -14.24
C SER A 100 8.69 10.03 -13.53
N ILE A 101 8.94 8.96 -14.29
CA ILE A 101 9.30 7.65 -13.75
C ILE A 101 10.82 7.58 -13.61
N ALA A 102 11.30 7.34 -12.38
CA ALA A 102 12.70 7.04 -12.12
C ALA A 102 13.04 5.56 -12.29
N ASP A 103 12.10 4.67 -11.99
CA ASP A 103 12.32 3.22 -11.99
C ASP A 103 10.97 2.50 -12.14
N LEU A 104 10.89 1.58 -13.10
CA LEU A 104 9.74 0.71 -13.33
C LEU A 104 10.21 -0.75 -13.33
N ARG A 105 9.58 -1.58 -12.51
CA ARG A 105 9.97 -2.99 -12.35
C ARG A 105 8.73 -3.89 -12.37
N ALA A 106 8.64 -4.76 -13.36
CA ALA A 106 7.73 -5.90 -13.36
C ALA A 106 8.49 -7.15 -12.92
N ARG A 107 7.98 -7.87 -11.92
CA ARG A 107 8.57 -9.09 -11.40
C ARG A 107 7.48 -10.07 -11.00
N THR A 108 7.74 -11.36 -11.18
CA THR A 108 6.90 -12.43 -10.65
C THR A 108 7.67 -13.12 -9.54
N TYR A 109 6.98 -13.42 -8.45
CA TYR A 109 7.53 -14.11 -7.30
C TYR A 109 6.69 -15.33 -6.98
N GLU A 110 7.33 -16.38 -6.51
CA GLU A 110 6.63 -17.52 -5.94
C GLU A 110 6.36 -17.28 -4.46
N VAL A 111 5.09 -17.39 -4.07
CA VAL A 111 4.62 -17.16 -2.71
C VAL A 111 3.95 -18.43 -2.19
N GLY A 112 4.38 -18.87 -1.02
CA GLY A 112 3.80 -20.03 -0.34
C GLY A 112 4.56 -20.34 0.94
N VAL A 113 4.07 -21.35 1.65
CA VAL A 113 4.77 -21.93 2.80
C VAL A 113 5.88 -22.83 2.27
N ILE A 114 7.05 -22.71 2.89
CA ILE A 114 8.23 -23.53 2.59
C ILE A 114 8.76 -24.12 3.90
N ASP A 115 9.49 -25.22 3.80
CA ASP A 115 10.05 -25.90 4.97
C ASP A 115 11.31 -25.21 5.50
N GLU A 116 11.95 -24.34 4.70
CA GLU A 116 13.14 -23.60 5.12
C GLU A 116 12.81 -22.27 5.83
N GLU A 117 13.54 -22.00 6.90
CA GLU A 117 13.46 -20.72 7.59
C GLU A 117 13.95 -19.55 6.71
N ARG A 118 13.23 -18.43 6.79
CA ARG A 118 13.59 -17.18 6.12
C ARG A 118 13.53 -16.02 7.11
N HIS A 119 14.60 -15.25 7.16
CA HIS A 119 14.68 -14.07 8.01
C HIS A 119 14.17 -12.83 7.27
N TYR A 120 13.20 -12.15 7.87
CA TYR A 120 12.66 -10.87 7.39
C TYR A 120 12.90 -9.76 8.40
N ARG A 121 12.92 -8.53 7.91
CA ARG A 121 12.91 -7.34 8.77
C ARG A 121 11.67 -6.51 8.50
N LEU A 122 10.78 -6.45 9.48
CA LEU A 122 9.63 -5.56 9.45
C LEU A 122 10.08 -4.12 9.68
N ARG A 123 9.48 -3.16 8.96
CA ARG A 123 9.74 -1.73 9.11
C ARG A 123 8.42 -1.00 9.20
N ARG A 124 8.26 -0.12 10.20
CA ARG A 124 7.05 0.69 10.41
C ARG A 124 5.77 -0.17 10.42
N TRP A 125 5.86 -1.34 11.03
CA TRP A 125 4.72 -2.24 11.19
C TRP A 125 3.78 -1.67 12.24
N LEU A 126 2.48 -1.64 11.94
CA LEU A 126 1.42 -1.16 12.82
C LEU A 126 0.49 -2.34 13.19
N PRO A 127 0.90 -3.22 14.12
CA PRO A 127 0.16 -4.44 14.45
C PRO A 127 -1.10 -4.22 15.28
N LEU A 128 -1.18 -3.10 15.99
CA LEU A 128 -2.20 -2.87 17.00
C LEU A 128 -3.35 -2.06 16.41
N ASN A 129 -4.47 -2.72 16.13
CA ASN A 129 -5.76 -2.06 15.98
C ASN A 129 -6.29 -1.59 17.35
N GLN A 130 -7.46 -0.95 17.39
CA GLN A 130 -7.99 -0.37 18.63
C GLN A 130 -8.15 -1.40 19.76
N ASP A 131 -8.68 -2.58 19.46
CA ASP A 131 -8.90 -3.64 20.47
C ASP A 131 -7.58 -4.30 20.88
N ASN A 132 -6.72 -4.60 19.91
CA ASN A 132 -5.40 -5.18 20.16
C ASN A 132 -4.51 -4.23 20.94
N TYR A 133 -4.62 -2.92 20.74
CA TYR A 133 -3.89 -1.93 21.52
C TYR A 133 -4.31 -1.97 22.99
N ARG A 134 -5.62 -1.98 23.27
CA ARG A 134 -6.13 -2.10 24.65
C ARG A 134 -5.64 -3.39 25.33
N ARG A 135 -5.68 -4.52 24.62
CA ARG A 135 -5.17 -5.81 25.11
C ARG A 135 -3.66 -5.77 25.36
N PHE A 136 -2.89 -5.24 24.42
CA PHE A 136 -1.44 -5.13 24.53
C PHE A 136 -1.01 -4.32 25.75
N GLN A 137 -1.72 -3.23 26.06
CA GLN A 137 -1.45 -2.39 27.24
C GLN A 137 -1.70 -3.09 28.58
N GLN A 138 -2.46 -4.19 28.60
CA GLN A 138 -2.77 -4.98 29.80
C GLN A 138 -1.79 -6.14 30.04
N LEU A 139 -0.82 -6.35 29.13
CA LEU A 139 0.19 -7.38 29.26
C LEU A 139 1.36 -6.86 30.10
N ASP A 140 1.73 -7.60 31.14
CA ASP A 140 2.73 -7.17 32.12
C ASP A 140 4.16 -7.50 31.68
N GLY A 141 4.35 -8.60 30.96
CA GLY A 141 5.67 -9.12 30.60
C GLY A 141 6.08 -8.90 29.13
N LEU A 142 7.37 -8.64 28.90
CA LEU A 142 7.95 -8.59 27.55
C LEU A 142 7.70 -9.89 26.76
N VAL A 143 7.77 -11.05 27.43
CA VAL A 143 7.52 -12.36 26.80
C VAL A 143 6.08 -12.45 26.26
N GLU A 144 5.10 -12.01 27.04
CA GLU A 144 3.69 -12.01 26.65
C GLU A 144 3.43 -11.03 25.50
N GLN A 145 4.06 -9.85 25.55
CA GLN A 145 3.98 -8.86 24.47
C GLN A 145 4.56 -9.39 23.16
N VAL A 146 5.71 -10.07 23.20
CA VAL A 146 6.31 -10.69 22.01
C VAL A 146 5.41 -11.78 21.45
N ALA A 147 4.94 -12.72 22.27
CA ALA A 147 4.03 -13.78 21.84
C ALA A 147 2.72 -13.23 21.26
N PHE A 148 2.19 -12.14 21.82
CA PHE A 148 1.00 -11.47 21.31
C PHE A 148 1.23 -10.87 19.91
N LEU A 149 2.38 -10.21 19.71
CA LEU A 149 2.76 -9.66 18.41
C LEU A 149 3.02 -10.76 17.37
N GLU A 150 3.67 -11.86 17.75
CA GLU A 150 3.90 -13.01 16.87
C GLU A 150 2.58 -13.61 16.36
N ARG A 151 1.58 -13.74 17.23
CA ARG A 151 0.23 -14.16 16.83
C ARG A 151 -0.40 -13.21 15.83
N ILE A 152 -0.29 -11.89 16.05
CA ILE A 152 -0.81 -10.89 15.09
C ILE A 152 -0.08 -10.99 13.73
N LEU A 153 1.22 -11.29 13.75
CA LEU A 153 2.01 -11.43 12.52
C LEU A 153 1.56 -12.65 11.69
N ALA A 154 1.16 -13.74 12.34
CA ALA A 154 0.70 -14.96 11.68
C ALA A 154 -0.72 -14.82 11.06
N GLY A 155 -1.53 -13.89 11.58
CA GLY A 155 -2.91 -13.64 11.12
C GLY A 155 -3.97 -14.10 12.11
#